data_AF-X0T4Q8-F1
#
_entry.id   AF-X0T4Q8-F1
#
_cell.length_a   1.000
_cell.length_b   1.000
_cell.length_c   1.000
_cell.angle_alpha   90.00
_cell.angle_beta   90.00
_cell.angle_gamma   90.00
#
_symmetry.space_group_name_H-M   'P 1'
#
loop_
_entity.id
_entity.type
_entity.pdbx_description
1 polymer ?
#
loop_
_entity_poly.entity_id
_entity_poly.type
_entity_poly.pdbx_seq_one_letter_code
_entity_poly.pdbx_strand_id
1 'polypeptide(L)'
;MVAYRGKDGTVLWQDPELEYCGPCLLHHDKIITNGYGGYALNLLTGRRLTRKNPLTGLPVPWTYSRNYGCNTAIGSENLITFRSAAAGYFDLENDGGTGNLGGFKSGCTSNLIPANGVLSAPDYTRTCTCSYQNQASLAMIHMPEVEMWTFSDLKRGEGRVRRVGINFGAPGDRLAENGTLWIDYPSVGGPSPEVGVALEPTNVVLAGDEKQEIFAGRLFRHHASRMRSGHLNWVAASGLVDVTRVTIALAADADDERPYTVRLYF
;
A
#
# COMPACT_ATOMS: atom_id res chain seq x y z
N MET A 1 7.69 -25.52 6.64
CA MET A 1 7.07 -25.73 5.31
C MET A 1 7.87 -26.74 4.49
N VAL A 2 7.21 -27.55 3.66
CA VAL A 2 7.87 -28.52 2.76
C VAL A 2 7.22 -28.45 1.38
N ALA A 3 8.01 -28.51 0.31
CA ALA A 3 7.53 -28.68 -1.05
C ALA A 3 7.91 -30.06 -1.58
N TYR A 4 6.93 -30.74 -2.15
CA TYR A 4 7.10 -32.06 -2.76
C TYR A 4 6.91 -31.97 -4.27
N ARG A 5 7.61 -32.79 -5.03
CA ARG A 5 7.36 -32.99 -6.45
C ARG A 5 6.05 -33.77 -6.62
N GLY A 6 5.08 -33.18 -7.31
CA GLY A 6 3.75 -33.80 -7.48
C GLY A 6 3.74 -35.15 -8.20
N LYS A 7 4.76 -35.47 -9.00
CA LYS A 7 4.85 -36.73 -9.75
C LYS A 7 5.13 -37.95 -8.87
N ASP A 8 6.01 -37.81 -7.89
CA ASP A 8 6.59 -38.95 -7.14
C ASP A 8 6.68 -38.72 -5.62
N GLY A 9 6.28 -37.54 -5.13
CA GLY A 9 6.34 -37.21 -3.71
C GLY A 9 7.75 -36.96 -3.18
N THR A 10 8.77 -36.85 -4.04
CA THR A 10 10.13 -36.51 -3.59
C THR A 10 10.18 -35.09 -3.03
N VAL A 11 10.92 -34.89 -1.93
CA VAL A 11 11.11 -33.56 -1.33
C VAL A 11 11.95 -32.70 -2.28
N LEU A 12 11.42 -31.54 -2.68
CA LEU A 12 12.16 -30.53 -3.43
C LEU A 12 12.97 -29.65 -2.49
N TRP A 13 12.33 -29.19 -1.41
CA TRP A 13 12.97 -28.46 -0.32
C TRP A 13 12.10 -28.56 0.92
N GLN A 14 12.73 -28.37 2.08
CA GLN A 14 12.05 -28.33 3.37
C GLN A 14 12.72 -27.28 4.27
N ASP A 15 11.89 -26.58 5.02
CA ASP A 15 12.30 -25.66 6.07
C ASP A 15 11.31 -25.79 7.24
N PRO A 16 11.59 -26.66 8.21
CA PRO A 16 10.66 -26.94 9.32
C PRO A 16 10.49 -25.74 10.27
N GLU A 17 11.48 -24.85 10.34
CA GLU A 17 11.50 -23.69 11.24
C GLU A 17 10.80 -22.47 10.62
N LEU A 18 10.37 -22.56 9.36
CA LEU A 18 9.71 -21.45 8.69
C LEU A 18 8.33 -21.16 9.29
N GLU A 19 8.23 -20.04 10.00
CA GLU A 19 6.97 -19.52 10.52
C GLU A 19 6.12 -18.84 9.43
N TYR A 20 4.86 -19.25 9.29
CA TYR A 20 3.89 -18.63 8.38
C TYR A 20 2.46 -18.78 8.90
N CYS A 21 1.55 -17.97 8.36
CA CYS A 21 0.13 -18.05 8.69
C CYS A 21 -0.72 -18.52 7.51
N GLY A 22 -1.78 -19.25 7.85
CA GLY A 22 -2.90 -19.60 6.96
C GLY A 22 -2.52 -20.50 5.77
N PRO A 23 -3.51 -20.87 4.95
CA PRO A 23 -3.22 -21.50 3.68
C PRO A 23 -2.46 -20.50 2.79
N CYS A 24 -1.44 -21.03 2.11
CA CYS A 24 -0.64 -20.25 1.18
C CYS A 24 -1.33 -20.18 -0.19
N LEU A 25 -1.06 -19.10 -0.91
CA LEU A 25 -1.46 -18.92 -2.30
C LEU A 25 -0.30 -19.37 -3.20
N LEU A 26 -0.62 -20.09 -4.27
CA LEU A 26 0.31 -20.31 -5.37
C LEU A 26 0.07 -19.24 -6.43
N HIS A 27 1.12 -18.51 -6.80
CA HIS A 27 1.09 -17.50 -7.84
C HIS A 27 2.35 -17.64 -8.70
N HIS A 28 2.20 -18.17 -9.91
CA HIS A 28 3.33 -18.53 -10.79
C HIS A 28 4.41 -19.36 -10.08
N ASP A 29 5.61 -18.79 -9.94
CA ASP A 29 6.78 -19.38 -9.31
C ASP A 29 6.88 -19.02 -7.81
N LYS A 30 5.78 -18.59 -7.19
CA LYS A 30 5.75 -18.06 -5.82
C LYS A 30 4.76 -18.81 -4.94
N ILE A 31 5.15 -19.00 -3.68
CA ILE A 31 4.26 -19.33 -2.58
C ILE A 31 4.09 -18.06 -1.75
N ILE A 32 2.87 -17.53 -1.68
CA ILE A 32 2.55 -16.31 -0.92
C ILE A 32 1.82 -16.72 0.36
N THR A 33 2.37 -16.31 1.51
CA THR A 33 1.80 -16.63 2.82
C THR A 33 0.65 -15.69 3.19
N ASN A 34 -0.21 -16.14 4.10
CA ASN A 34 -1.30 -15.34 4.64
C ASN A 34 -0.88 -14.59 5.92
N GLY A 35 -1.81 -13.86 6.51
CA GLY A 35 -1.64 -13.17 7.80
C GLY A 35 -1.52 -11.64 7.68
N TYR A 36 -1.03 -11.03 8.76
CA TYR A 36 -0.93 -9.57 8.95
C TYR A 36 0.39 -8.97 8.43
N GLY A 37 1.16 -9.76 7.68
CA GLY A 37 2.49 -9.42 7.17
C GLY A 37 2.96 -10.55 6.25
N GLY A 38 2.15 -10.82 5.23
CA GLY A 38 2.42 -11.93 4.32
C GLY A 38 3.66 -11.66 3.49
N TYR A 39 4.33 -12.72 3.09
CA TYR A 39 5.58 -12.70 2.35
C TYR A 39 5.54 -13.76 1.26
N ALA A 40 6.52 -13.71 0.36
CA ALA A 40 6.62 -14.67 -0.72
C ALA A 40 7.91 -15.50 -0.65
N LEU A 41 7.80 -16.75 -1.06
CA LEU A 41 8.89 -17.70 -1.25
C LEU A 41 8.91 -18.11 -2.71
N ASN A 42 10.09 -18.37 -3.26
CA ASN A 42 10.21 -19.03 -4.55
C ASN A 42 9.75 -20.50 -4.42
N LEU A 43 8.82 -20.92 -5.28
CA LEU A 43 8.16 -22.22 -5.27
C LEU A 43 9.15 -23.39 -5.36
N LEU A 44 10.23 -23.25 -6.10
CA LEU A 44 11.18 -24.33 -6.38
C LEU A 44 12.34 -24.40 -5.38
N THR A 45 12.60 -23.32 -4.64
CA THR A 45 13.78 -23.22 -3.77
C THR A 45 13.47 -22.94 -2.30
N GLY A 46 12.25 -22.50 -1.98
CA GLY A 46 11.86 -22.09 -0.63
C GLY A 46 12.50 -20.78 -0.17
N ARG A 47 13.26 -20.07 -1.02
CA ARG A 47 13.93 -18.81 -0.65
C ARG A 47 12.96 -17.64 -0.63
N ARG A 48 13.07 -16.77 0.39
CA ARG A 48 12.33 -15.51 0.48
C ARG A 48 12.57 -14.63 -0.74
N LEU A 49 11.48 -14.10 -1.31
CA LEU A 49 11.56 -13.14 -2.40
C LEU A 49 11.91 -11.75 -1.87
N THR A 50 12.54 -10.97 -2.74
CA THR A 50 12.89 -9.56 -2.49
C THR A 50 12.30 -8.69 -3.59
N ARG A 51 12.15 -7.40 -3.29
CA ARG A 51 11.80 -6.34 -4.24
C ARG A 51 12.80 -5.20 -4.13
N LYS A 52 12.85 -4.35 -5.15
CA LYS A 52 13.60 -3.10 -5.07
C LYS A 52 12.80 -2.10 -4.25
N ASN A 53 13.41 -1.50 -3.25
CA ASN A 53 12.80 -0.37 -2.54
C ASN A 53 12.63 0.79 -3.53
N PRO A 54 11.40 1.31 -3.75
CA PRO A 54 11.16 2.39 -4.71
C PRO A 54 11.85 3.71 -4.33
N LEU A 55 12.19 3.91 -3.06
CA LEU A 55 12.86 5.10 -2.57
C LEU A 55 14.37 5.03 -2.78
N THR A 56 15.01 3.92 -2.39
CA THR A 56 16.49 3.80 -2.35
C THR A 56 17.07 2.95 -3.47
N GLY A 57 16.25 2.11 -4.11
CA GLY A 57 16.66 1.14 -5.13
C GLY A 57 17.38 -0.10 -4.57
N LEU A 58 17.58 -0.19 -3.25
CA LEU A 58 18.20 -1.34 -2.60
C LEU A 58 17.20 -2.50 -2.48
N PRO A 59 17.67 -3.77 -2.50
CA PRO A 59 16.80 -4.92 -2.28
C PRO A 59 16.25 -4.93 -0.85
N VAL A 60 14.95 -5.17 -0.71
CA VAL A 60 14.25 -5.37 0.56
C VAL A 60 13.39 -6.62 0.47
N PRO A 61 13.06 -7.30 1.58
CA PRO A 61 12.11 -8.41 1.57
C PRO A 61 10.79 -8.01 0.91
N TRP A 62 10.24 -8.88 0.06
CA TRP A 62 8.90 -8.69 -0.47
C TRP A 62 7.88 -9.08 0.60
N THR A 63 7.04 -8.13 1.00
CA THR A 63 5.96 -8.32 1.95
C THR A 63 4.75 -7.50 1.54
N TYR A 64 3.57 -7.96 1.95
CA TYR A 64 2.34 -7.19 1.92
C TYR A 64 1.70 -7.15 3.30
N SER A 65 0.99 -6.07 3.59
CA SER A 65 0.32 -5.89 4.88
C SER A 65 -1.18 -5.67 4.67
N ARG A 66 -1.93 -5.80 5.75
CA ARG A 66 -3.35 -5.46 5.84
C ARG A 66 -3.60 -4.93 7.23
N ASN A 67 -4.64 -4.11 7.42
CA ASN A 67 -4.93 -3.54 8.74
C ASN A 67 -5.35 -4.63 9.73
N TYR A 68 -6.63 -4.98 9.75
CA TYR A 68 -7.10 -6.12 10.52
C TYR A 68 -8.14 -6.95 9.79
N GLY A 69 -8.10 -8.26 10.00
CA GLY A 69 -8.97 -9.17 9.26
C GLY A 69 -8.76 -10.62 9.65
N CYS A 70 -9.85 -11.37 9.68
CA CYS A 70 -9.85 -12.79 10.03
C CYS A 70 -9.99 -13.71 8.82
N ASN A 71 -10.22 -13.18 7.61
CA ASN A 71 -10.41 -14.03 6.44
C ASN A 71 -9.08 -14.53 5.85
N THR A 72 -9.21 -15.64 5.13
CA THR A 72 -8.14 -16.16 4.28
C THR A 72 -8.09 -15.35 2.99
N ALA A 73 -6.89 -14.87 2.63
CA ALA A 73 -6.68 -14.19 1.36
C ALA A 73 -7.04 -15.05 0.15
N ILE A 74 -7.53 -14.42 -0.92
CA ILE A 74 -7.76 -15.03 -2.22
C ILE A 74 -6.83 -14.36 -3.22
N GLY A 75 -6.12 -15.12 -4.04
CA GLY A 75 -5.25 -14.59 -5.08
C GLY A 75 -5.88 -14.66 -6.46
N SER A 76 -5.56 -13.69 -7.32
CA SER A 76 -5.70 -13.75 -8.77
C SER A 76 -4.36 -13.39 -9.43
N GLU A 77 -4.36 -13.22 -10.76
CA GLU A 77 -3.20 -12.72 -11.49
C GLU A 77 -2.74 -11.35 -10.95
N ASN A 78 -3.69 -10.45 -10.68
CA ASN A 78 -3.41 -9.03 -10.43
C ASN A 78 -3.62 -8.60 -8.97
N LEU A 79 -4.38 -9.37 -8.17
CA LEU A 79 -4.80 -8.95 -6.84
C LEU A 79 -4.61 -10.07 -5.81
N ILE A 80 -4.29 -9.68 -4.58
CA ILE A 80 -4.56 -10.50 -3.40
C ILE A 80 -5.68 -9.81 -2.63
N THR A 81 -6.82 -10.46 -2.47
CA THR A 81 -7.99 -9.87 -1.79
C THR A 81 -8.16 -10.44 -0.39
N PHE A 82 -8.56 -9.59 0.56
CA PHE A 82 -8.69 -9.94 1.96
C PHE A 82 -9.50 -8.90 2.74
N ARG A 83 -9.69 -9.15 4.03
CA ARG A 83 -10.24 -8.21 5.00
C ARG A 83 -9.12 -7.34 5.57
N SER A 84 -9.31 -6.03 5.50
CA SER A 84 -8.37 -5.01 5.96
C SER A 84 -9.16 -3.85 6.58
N ALA A 85 -9.71 -4.09 7.77
CA ALA A 85 -10.84 -3.37 8.34
C ALA A 85 -12.10 -3.50 7.45
N ALA A 86 -12.09 -2.91 6.26
CA ALA A 86 -13.08 -3.06 5.22
C ALA A 86 -12.74 -4.22 4.26
N ALA A 87 -13.43 -4.31 3.12
CA ALA A 87 -12.91 -5.06 1.98
C ALA A 87 -11.58 -4.45 1.54
N GLY A 88 -10.58 -5.27 1.26
CA GLY A 88 -9.25 -4.81 0.90
C GLY A 88 -8.58 -5.69 -0.14
N TYR A 89 -7.58 -5.12 -0.79
CA TYR A 89 -6.75 -5.82 -1.75
C TYR A 89 -5.31 -5.34 -1.65
N PHE A 90 -4.37 -6.20 -2.02
CA PHE A 90 -3.02 -5.82 -2.39
C PHE A 90 -2.92 -5.81 -3.91
N ASP A 91 -2.36 -4.74 -4.47
CA ASP A 91 -2.04 -4.61 -5.90
C ASP A 91 -0.81 -5.46 -6.21
N LEU A 92 -1.05 -6.69 -6.66
CA LEU A 92 -0.01 -7.67 -6.97
C LEU A 92 0.66 -7.38 -8.32
N GLU A 93 -0.09 -6.80 -9.26
CA GLU A 93 0.38 -6.47 -10.61
C GLU A 93 1.47 -5.40 -10.56
N ASN A 94 1.25 -4.33 -9.80
CA ASN A 94 2.19 -3.21 -9.75
C ASN A 94 3.07 -3.20 -8.49
N ASP A 95 2.88 -4.14 -7.56
CA ASP A 95 3.47 -4.06 -6.21
C ASP A 95 3.09 -2.75 -5.50
N GLY A 96 1.84 -2.30 -5.75
CA GLY A 96 1.34 -0.96 -5.46
C GLY A 96 0.90 -0.72 -4.01
N GLY A 97 1.00 -1.73 -3.14
CA GLY A 97 0.55 -1.66 -1.75
C GLY A 97 -0.89 -2.14 -1.56
N THR A 98 -1.42 -1.89 -0.36
CA THR A 98 -2.74 -2.34 0.06
C THR A 98 -3.76 -1.22 -0.02
N GLY A 99 -4.83 -1.44 -0.78
CA GLY A 99 -5.98 -0.54 -0.89
C GLY A 99 -7.20 -1.11 -0.14
N ASN A 100 -8.05 -0.22 0.37
CA ASN A 100 -9.30 -0.60 1.03
C ASN A 100 -10.50 -0.03 0.27
N LEU A 101 -11.49 -0.88 0.00
CA LEU A 101 -12.76 -0.54 -0.60
C LEU A 101 -13.76 -0.22 0.53
N GLY A 102 -13.94 1.06 0.79
CA GLY A 102 -14.77 1.57 1.87
C GLY A 102 -16.26 1.25 1.70
N GLY A 103 -17.01 1.38 2.80
CA GLY A 103 -18.47 1.26 2.79
C GLY A 103 -19.01 -0.16 2.95
N PHE A 104 -18.20 -1.19 2.73
CA PHE A 104 -18.56 -2.59 3.00
C PHE A 104 -17.37 -3.38 3.56
N LYS A 105 -17.64 -4.54 4.14
CA LYS A 105 -16.60 -5.48 4.55
C LYS A 105 -16.56 -6.70 3.64
N SER A 106 -15.37 -7.26 3.46
CA SER A 106 -15.27 -8.69 3.20
C SER A 106 -15.58 -9.44 4.51
N GLY A 107 -16.29 -10.56 4.42
CA GLY A 107 -16.70 -11.40 5.54
C GLY A 107 -15.53 -11.99 6.32
N CYS A 108 -15.85 -12.78 7.35
CA CYS A 108 -14.85 -13.48 8.15
C CYS A 108 -14.26 -14.71 7.44
N THR A 109 -14.85 -15.11 6.31
CA THR A 109 -14.41 -16.16 5.41
C THR A 109 -14.04 -15.56 4.05
N SER A 110 -13.44 -16.38 3.17
CA SER A 110 -13.08 -15.99 1.80
C SER A 110 -14.33 -15.63 0.99
N ASN A 111 -14.60 -14.34 0.80
CA ASN A 111 -15.78 -13.86 0.07
C ASN A 111 -15.53 -12.63 -0.81
N LEU A 112 -14.28 -12.21 -1.01
CA LEU A 112 -13.94 -11.13 -1.94
C LEU A 112 -13.23 -11.76 -3.15
N ILE A 113 -14.00 -12.24 -4.11
CA ILE A 113 -13.58 -13.24 -5.09
C ILE A 113 -13.34 -12.57 -6.45
N PRO A 114 -12.08 -12.46 -6.91
CA PRO A 114 -11.76 -12.07 -8.28
C PRO A 114 -11.96 -13.26 -9.23
N ALA A 115 -12.89 -13.17 -10.18
CA ALA A 115 -13.12 -14.20 -11.19
C ALA A 115 -13.67 -13.61 -12.49
N ASN A 116 -13.12 -14.04 -13.64
CA ASN A 116 -13.57 -13.65 -14.99
C ASN A 116 -13.74 -12.13 -15.18
N GLY A 117 -12.81 -11.33 -14.67
CA GLY A 117 -12.82 -9.86 -14.81
C GLY A 117 -13.77 -9.14 -13.85
N VAL A 118 -14.43 -9.84 -12.93
CA VAL A 118 -15.33 -9.27 -11.92
C VAL A 118 -14.79 -9.56 -10.53
N LEU A 119 -14.78 -8.54 -9.67
CA LEU A 119 -14.55 -8.70 -8.24
C LEU A 119 -15.90 -8.84 -7.53
N SER A 120 -16.25 -10.08 -7.21
CA SER A 120 -17.50 -10.42 -6.53
C SER A 120 -17.34 -10.32 -5.01
N ALA A 121 -18.26 -9.63 -4.35
CA ALA A 121 -18.35 -9.53 -2.90
C ALA A 121 -19.76 -9.90 -2.42
N PRO A 122 -20.07 -11.19 -2.24
CA PRO A 122 -21.34 -11.62 -1.68
C PRO A 122 -21.57 -11.09 -0.26
N ASP A 123 -22.81 -10.68 0.02
CA ASP A 123 -23.21 -10.11 1.30
C ASP A 123 -23.25 -11.15 2.42
N TYR A 124 -22.27 -11.09 3.32
CA TYR A 124 -22.21 -11.92 4.52
C TYR A 124 -22.51 -11.09 5.79
N THR A 125 -23.23 -9.97 5.66
CA THR A 125 -23.49 -9.03 6.75
C THR A 125 -24.84 -9.20 7.43
N ARG A 126 -25.77 -9.97 6.87
CA ARG A 126 -27.14 -10.15 7.41
C ARG A 126 -27.21 -10.65 8.86
N THR A 127 -26.22 -11.42 9.32
CA THR A 127 -26.11 -11.90 10.72
C THR A 127 -25.05 -11.16 11.52
N CYS A 128 -24.48 -10.08 10.97
CA CYS A 128 -23.36 -9.36 11.57
C CYS A 128 -23.79 -8.00 12.14
N THR A 129 -23.18 -7.60 13.25
CA THR A 129 -23.45 -6.34 13.94
C THR A 129 -22.53 -5.19 13.50
N CYS A 130 -21.66 -5.41 12.51
CA CYS A 130 -20.71 -4.40 12.06
C CYS A 130 -21.42 -3.23 11.36
N SER A 131 -20.97 -2.00 11.65
CA SER A 131 -21.56 -0.74 11.21
C SER A 131 -21.22 -0.32 9.77
N TYR A 132 -21.12 -1.24 8.82
CA TYR A 132 -20.88 -0.90 7.41
C TYR A 132 -22.16 -0.42 6.74
N GLN A 133 -22.04 0.63 5.93
CA GLN A 133 -23.18 1.29 5.27
C GLN A 133 -23.82 0.41 4.19
N ASN A 134 -23.01 -0.37 3.47
CA ASN A 134 -23.48 -1.23 2.38
C ASN A 134 -23.62 -2.68 2.87
N GLN A 135 -24.87 -3.11 3.05
CA GLN A 135 -25.26 -4.49 3.36
C GLN A 135 -25.91 -5.13 2.13
N ALA A 136 -25.11 -5.28 1.08
CA ALA A 136 -25.56 -5.81 -0.21
C ALA A 136 -24.43 -6.58 -0.89
N SER A 137 -24.80 -7.47 -1.81
CA SER A 137 -23.81 -8.15 -2.64
C SER A 137 -23.34 -7.19 -3.73
N LEU A 138 -22.03 -7.05 -3.90
CA LEU A 138 -21.43 -6.18 -4.90
C LEU A 138 -20.73 -6.99 -5.98
N ALA A 139 -20.77 -6.49 -7.22
CA ALA A 139 -19.97 -6.96 -8.33
C ALA A 139 -19.25 -5.74 -8.91
N MET A 140 -17.93 -5.70 -8.79
CA MET A 140 -17.13 -4.57 -9.24
C MET A 140 -16.32 -4.97 -10.47
N ILE A 141 -16.14 -4.02 -11.38
CA ILE A 141 -15.26 -4.15 -12.54
C ILE A 141 -14.09 -3.20 -12.40
N HIS A 142 -13.00 -3.49 -13.10
CA HIS A 142 -11.83 -2.61 -13.11
C HIS A 142 -12.15 -1.30 -13.86
N MET A 143 -11.93 -0.18 -13.19
CA MET A 143 -12.08 1.18 -13.73
C MET A 143 -10.80 1.97 -13.41
N PRO A 144 -9.75 1.90 -14.26
CA PRO A 144 -8.45 2.49 -13.97
C PRO A 144 -8.47 4.03 -13.82
N GLU A 145 -9.50 4.68 -14.35
CA GLU A 145 -9.76 6.11 -14.21
C GLU A 145 -10.25 6.51 -12.81
N VAL A 146 -10.76 5.55 -12.02
CA VAL A 146 -11.18 5.80 -10.64
C VAL A 146 -9.95 5.89 -9.76
N GLU A 147 -9.92 6.94 -8.97
CA GLU A 147 -8.80 7.23 -8.09
C GLU A 147 -8.64 6.14 -7.01
N MET A 148 -7.41 5.66 -6.85
CA MET A 148 -7.05 4.64 -5.87
C MET A 148 -5.91 5.11 -5.00
N TRP A 149 -5.94 4.68 -3.75
CA TRP A 149 -4.96 5.02 -2.73
C TRP A 149 -4.64 3.79 -1.90
N THR A 150 -3.36 3.62 -1.61
CA THR A 150 -2.82 2.46 -0.93
C THR A 150 -1.99 2.88 0.27
N PHE A 151 -1.61 1.89 1.07
CA PHE A 151 -0.62 2.03 2.12
C PHE A 151 0.30 0.80 2.08
N SER A 152 1.46 0.88 2.72
CA SER A 152 2.33 -0.28 2.86
C SER A 152 3.25 -0.17 4.07
N ASP A 153 3.60 -1.32 4.65
CA ASP A 153 4.60 -1.38 5.73
C ASP A 153 6.04 -1.20 5.23
N LEU A 154 6.20 -0.73 3.98
CA LEU A 154 7.50 -0.43 3.41
C LEU A 154 8.18 0.61 4.28
N LYS A 155 9.41 0.30 4.72
CA LYS A 155 10.25 1.26 5.42
C LYS A 155 11.00 2.12 4.40
N ARG A 156 11.39 3.32 4.82
CA ARG A 156 12.29 4.21 4.04
C ARG A 156 13.49 3.44 3.48
N GLY A 157 13.98 2.47 4.25
CA GLY A 157 15.11 1.62 3.90
C GLY A 157 16.44 2.30 4.21
N GLU A 158 17.50 1.52 4.07
CA GLU A 158 18.87 2.01 4.27
C GLU A 158 19.33 2.88 3.11
N GLY A 159 20.22 3.82 3.43
CA GLY A 159 20.84 4.70 2.44
C GLY A 159 19.99 5.91 2.06
N ARG A 160 20.32 6.46 0.90
CA ARG A 160 19.78 7.71 0.37
C ARG A 160 18.54 7.47 -0.48
N VAL A 161 17.56 8.35 -0.32
CA VAL A 161 16.40 8.45 -1.22
C VAL A 161 16.88 8.90 -2.59
N ARG A 162 16.73 8.02 -3.59
CA ARG A 162 17.05 8.26 -5.00
C ARG A 162 15.87 8.86 -5.76
N ARG A 163 14.64 8.52 -5.35
CA ARG A 163 13.40 8.99 -5.97
C ARG A 163 12.26 8.93 -4.97
N VAL A 164 11.49 10.00 -4.85
CA VAL A 164 10.27 10.05 -4.05
C VAL A 164 9.33 11.09 -4.67
N GLY A 165 8.03 10.83 -4.63
CA GLY A 165 7.00 11.84 -4.80
C GLY A 165 6.40 12.19 -3.44
N ILE A 166 6.22 13.47 -3.15
CA ILE A 166 5.45 13.90 -1.97
C ILE A 166 4.11 14.39 -2.48
N ASN A 167 3.03 13.71 -2.10
CA ASN A 167 1.68 14.10 -2.47
C ASN A 167 0.99 14.78 -1.28
N PHE A 168 1.00 16.11 -1.30
CA PHE A 168 0.48 16.91 -0.22
C PHE A 168 -1.04 16.81 -0.13
N GLY A 169 -1.57 16.47 1.04
CA GLY A 169 -3.00 16.32 1.26
C GLY A 169 -3.63 15.09 0.61
N ALA A 170 -2.85 14.17 0.05
CA ALA A 170 -3.37 12.91 -0.49
C ALA A 170 -3.98 12.04 0.62
N PRO A 171 -4.97 11.18 0.33
CA PRO A 171 -5.57 10.26 1.29
C PRO A 171 -4.79 8.96 1.49
N GLY A 172 -3.67 8.77 0.79
CA GLY A 172 -2.76 7.64 0.96
C GLY A 172 -1.63 7.65 -0.06
N ASP A 173 -0.78 6.64 0.02
CA ASP A 173 0.32 6.45 -0.91
C ASP A 173 -0.19 5.98 -2.29
N ARG A 174 0.64 6.17 -3.31
CA ARG A 174 0.43 5.56 -4.63
C ARG A 174 1.74 5.35 -5.36
N LEU A 175 1.98 4.12 -5.82
CA LEU A 175 3.07 3.84 -6.75
C LEU A 175 2.61 4.20 -8.17
N ALA A 176 3.32 5.14 -8.81
CA ALA A 176 3.07 5.50 -10.20
C ALA A 176 3.71 4.50 -11.16
N GLU A 177 3.18 4.38 -12.38
CA GLU A 177 3.69 3.48 -13.44
C GLU A 177 5.19 3.67 -13.75
N ASN A 178 5.72 4.88 -13.54
CA ASN A 178 7.15 5.18 -13.72
C ASN A 178 8.03 4.71 -12.54
N GLY A 179 7.46 3.98 -11.58
CA GLY A 179 8.13 3.48 -10.37
C GLY A 179 8.35 4.52 -9.28
N THR A 180 7.77 5.72 -9.39
CA THR A 180 7.83 6.72 -8.31
C THR A 180 6.80 6.37 -7.24
N LEU A 181 7.26 6.11 -6.02
CA LEU A 181 6.35 6.05 -4.87
C LEU A 181 6.01 7.48 -4.45
N TRP A 182 4.72 7.82 -4.56
CA TRP A 182 4.16 9.05 -4.04
C TRP A 182 3.62 8.79 -2.64
N ILE A 183 4.28 9.34 -1.64
CA ILE A 183 3.84 9.21 -0.25
C ILE A 183 2.86 10.34 0.11
N ASP A 184 1.87 10.02 0.95
CA ASP A 184 0.97 11.05 1.47
C ASP A 184 1.64 11.91 2.53
N TYR A 185 1.40 13.23 2.48
CA TYR A 185 1.88 14.13 3.52
C TYR A 185 0.90 15.26 3.86
N PRO A 186 0.58 15.49 5.14
CA PRO A 186 0.85 14.62 6.29
C PRO A 186 0.24 13.23 6.09
N SER A 187 0.85 12.21 6.69
CA SER A 187 0.41 10.84 6.47
C SER A 187 -0.88 10.54 7.23
N VAL A 188 -1.91 10.14 6.48
CA VAL A 188 -3.27 9.84 6.95
C VAL A 188 -3.85 8.57 6.34
N GLY A 189 -3.26 8.04 5.27
CA GLY A 189 -3.77 6.88 4.53
C GLY A 189 -3.43 5.51 5.12
N GLY A 190 -2.58 5.47 6.15
CA GLY A 190 -2.12 4.25 6.80
C GLY A 190 -0.60 4.24 6.93
N PRO A 191 0.01 3.08 7.23
CA PRO A 191 1.46 2.93 7.20
C PRO A 191 2.08 3.39 5.88
N SER A 192 3.08 4.26 5.98
CA SER A 192 3.81 4.83 4.84
C SER A 192 5.31 4.92 5.21
N PRO A 193 6.24 4.83 4.24
CA PRO A 193 7.65 5.06 4.52
C PRO A 193 7.91 6.47 5.06
N GLU A 194 8.55 6.55 6.22
CA GLU A 194 8.90 7.84 6.82
C GLU A 194 10.03 8.53 6.04
N VAL A 195 9.67 9.51 5.22
CA VAL A 195 10.60 10.49 4.65
C VAL A 195 10.43 11.78 5.43
N GLY A 196 11.51 12.28 6.04
CA GLY A 196 11.44 13.51 6.84
C GLY A 196 11.02 14.69 5.98
N VAL A 197 9.80 15.19 6.17
CA VAL A 197 9.26 16.36 5.49
C VAL A 197 8.91 17.40 6.54
N ALA A 198 9.33 18.64 6.31
CA ALA A 198 8.96 19.79 7.12
C ALA A 198 8.40 20.90 6.22
N LEU A 199 7.38 21.60 6.71
CA LEU A 199 6.68 22.67 6.01
C LEU A 199 6.77 23.96 6.81
N GLU A 200 6.95 25.09 6.13
CA GLU A 200 6.79 26.42 6.71
C GLU A 200 5.70 27.19 5.96
N PRO A 201 4.96 28.09 6.64
CA PRO A 201 5.06 28.43 8.07
C PRO A 201 4.47 27.37 8.99
N THR A 202 4.97 27.28 10.23
CA THR A 202 4.40 26.46 11.31
C THR A 202 3.73 27.32 12.38
N ASN A 203 2.72 26.76 13.04
CA ASN A 203 2.12 27.27 14.27
C ASN A 203 2.40 26.26 15.39
N VAL A 204 2.60 26.76 16.61
CA VAL A 204 2.69 25.90 17.79
C VAL A 204 1.30 25.71 18.38
N VAL A 205 0.83 24.48 18.44
CA VAL A 205 -0.40 24.07 19.13
C VAL A 205 -0.07 23.22 20.35
N LEU A 206 -0.95 23.24 21.35
CA LEU A 206 -0.85 22.36 22.51
C LEU A 206 -1.71 21.12 22.28
N ALA A 207 -1.10 19.95 22.34
CA ALA A 207 -1.77 18.65 22.34
C ALA A 207 -1.61 18.04 23.74
N GLY A 208 -2.53 18.40 24.65
CA GLY A 208 -2.32 18.16 26.08
C GLY A 208 -1.21 19.06 26.63
N ASP A 209 -0.22 18.48 27.32
CA ASP A 209 0.94 19.20 27.86
C ASP A 209 2.09 19.33 26.84
N GLU A 210 1.97 18.73 25.65
CA GLU A 210 3.00 18.74 24.63
C GLU A 210 2.79 19.88 23.62
N LYS A 211 3.88 20.58 23.27
CA LYS A 211 3.90 21.53 22.17
C LYS A 211 4.16 20.78 20.87
N GLN A 212 3.29 20.97 19.88
CA GLN A 212 3.45 20.44 18.54
C GLN A 212 3.49 21.57 17.52
N GLU A 213 4.46 21.53 16.62
CA GLU A 213 4.48 22.39 15.45
C GLU A 213 3.63 21.76 14.35
N ILE A 214 2.63 22.50 13.89
CA ILE A 214 1.76 22.09 12.79
C ILE A 214 1.89 23.11 11.65
N PHE A 215 1.75 22.65 10.42
CA PHE A 215 1.71 23.55 9.27
C PHE A 215 0.58 24.58 9.44
N ALA A 216 0.90 25.86 9.29
CA ALA A 216 -0.01 26.98 9.52
C ALA A 216 -0.86 27.34 8.28
N GLY A 217 -0.54 26.78 7.11
CA GLY A 217 -1.33 26.95 5.90
C GLY A 217 -2.55 26.02 5.84
N ARG A 218 -3.11 25.87 4.64
CA ARG A 218 -4.30 25.04 4.42
C ARG A 218 -3.98 23.85 3.54
N LEU A 219 -4.57 22.71 3.86
CA LEU A 219 -4.59 21.55 2.97
C LEU A 219 -5.90 21.53 2.20
N PHE A 220 -5.83 21.18 0.91
CA PHE A 220 -7.02 20.89 0.12
C PHE A 220 -6.94 19.48 -0.44
N ARG A 221 -8.12 18.87 -0.61
CA ARG A 221 -8.29 17.58 -1.25
C ARG A 221 -9.56 17.59 -2.08
N HIS A 222 -9.42 17.15 -3.31
CA HIS A 222 -10.48 16.94 -4.27
C HIS A 222 -10.34 15.55 -4.87
N HIS A 223 -11.40 15.05 -5.50
CA HIS A 223 -11.29 13.84 -6.31
C HIS A 223 -10.58 14.17 -7.64
N ALA A 224 -9.75 13.25 -8.14
CA ALA A 224 -8.99 13.44 -9.39
C ALA A 224 -9.85 13.84 -10.59
N SER A 225 -11.12 13.45 -10.63
CA SER A 225 -12.06 13.81 -11.71
C SER A 225 -12.38 15.31 -11.80
N ARG A 226 -12.02 16.12 -10.80
CA ARG A 226 -12.12 17.59 -10.90
C ARG A 226 -11.05 18.19 -11.82
N MET A 227 -9.94 17.48 -12.04
CA MET A 227 -8.87 17.94 -12.91
C MET A 227 -9.23 17.67 -14.37
N ARG A 228 -9.16 18.71 -15.22
CA ARG A 228 -9.63 18.64 -16.61
C ARG A 228 -8.56 18.21 -17.61
N SER A 229 -7.28 18.28 -17.23
CA SER A 229 -6.14 18.01 -18.11
C SER A 229 -4.90 17.70 -17.27
N GLY A 230 -4.00 16.86 -17.81
CA GLY A 230 -2.76 16.46 -17.14
C GLY A 230 -2.61 14.95 -17.06
N HIS A 231 -1.40 14.49 -16.75
CA HIS A 231 -1.07 13.06 -16.63
C HIS A 231 -1.02 12.57 -15.18
N LEU A 232 -1.04 13.49 -14.20
CA LEU A 232 -1.01 13.20 -12.76
C LEU A 232 -2.16 13.93 -12.05
N ASN A 233 -3.38 13.77 -12.56
CA ASN A 233 -4.56 14.44 -12.02
C ASN A 233 -4.79 14.14 -10.54
N TRP A 234 -4.48 12.92 -10.08
CA TRP A 234 -4.56 12.52 -8.68
C TRP A 234 -3.46 13.14 -7.80
N VAL A 235 -2.36 13.64 -8.39
CA VAL A 235 -1.37 14.46 -7.66
C VAL A 235 -1.87 15.90 -7.56
N ALA A 236 -2.39 16.46 -8.65
CA ALA A 236 -2.88 17.85 -8.68
C ALA A 236 -4.21 18.06 -7.92
N ALA A 237 -4.94 16.99 -7.60
CA ALA A 237 -6.22 17.07 -6.90
C ALA A 237 -6.10 17.35 -5.40
N SER A 238 -4.89 17.29 -4.83
CA SER A 238 -4.61 17.66 -3.45
C SER A 238 -3.35 18.52 -3.36
N GLY A 239 -3.26 19.33 -2.31
CA GLY A 239 -2.10 20.18 -2.13
C GLY A 239 -2.11 21.03 -0.88
N LEU A 240 -1.14 21.93 -0.82
CA LEU A 240 -0.99 22.94 0.22
C LEU A 240 -1.34 24.32 -0.36
N VAL A 241 -1.88 25.17 0.50
CA VAL A 241 -2.03 26.61 0.28
C VAL A 241 -1.27 27.33 1.38
N ASP A 242 -0.64 28.45 1.03
CA ASP A 242 0.12 29.31 1.95
C ASP A 242 1.43 28.65 2.47
N VAL A 243 2.02 27.73 1.70
CA VAL A 243 3.36 27.17 1.96
C VAL A 243 4.46 28.08 1.43
N THR A 244 5.49 28.35 2.25
CA THR A 244 6.64 29.17 1.88
C THR A 244 7.93 28.37 1.77
N ARG A 245 8.04 27.26 2.51
CA ARG A 245 9.19 26.34 2.43
C ARG A 245 8.75 24.89 2.60
N VAL A 246 9.40 24.01 1.84
CA VAL A 246 9.35 22.56 2.00
C VAL A 246 10.78 22.05 2.14
N THR A 247 11.04 21.29 3.20
CA THR A 247 12.32 20.63 3.44
C THR A 247 12.10 19.12 3.40
N ILE A 248 12.92 18.39 2.65
CA ILE A 248 12.82 16.93 2.49
C ILE A 248 14.18 16.29 2.83
N ALA A 249 14.19 15.36 3.78
CA ALA A 249 15.37 14.61 4.21
C ALA A 249 15.66 13.44 3.25
N LEU A 250 16.67 13.60 2.40
CA LEU A 250 17.05 12.58 1.41
C LEU A 250 18.06 11.55 1.94
N ALA A 251 18.81 11.86 3.00
CA ALA A 251 19.76 10.96 3.65
C ALA A 251 19.63 11.11 5.17
N ALA A 252 20.02 10.07 5.93
CA ALA A 252 20.05 10.14 7.39
C ALA A 252 21.23 11.02 7.87
N ASP A 253 22.39 10.82 7.25
CA ASP A 253 23.59 11.60 7.52
C ASP A 253 23.82 12.64 6.42
N ALA A 254 24.47 13.74 6.81
CA ALA A 254 25.05 14.66 5.84
C ALA A 254 26.12 13.92 5.03
N ASP A 255 26.05 14.03 3.72
CA ASP A 255 26.97 13.43 2.77
C ASP A 255 27.17 14.46 1.64
N ASP A 256 28.12 14.21 0.75
CA ASP A 256 28.56 15.18 -0.26
C ASP A 256 27.40 15.80 -1.04
N GLU A 257 27.57 17.07 -1.42
CA GLU A 257 26.64 17.77 -2.30
C GLU A 257 26.46 17.01 -3.61
N ARG A 258 25.20 16.84 -4.02
CA ARG A 258 24.85 16.11 -5.24
C ARG A 258 23.74 16.83 -5.99
N PRO A 259 23.76 16.79 -7.32
CA PRO A 259 22.67 17.31 -8.12
C PRO A 259 21.42 16.44 -7.92
N TYR A 260 20.26 17.09 -7.85
CA TYR A 260 18.94 16.45 -7.86
C TYR A 260 17.98 17.27 -8.73
N THR A 261 16.91 16.62 -9.18
CA THR A 261 15.86 17.27 -9.96
C THR A 261 14.61 17.40 -9.12
N VAL A 262 14.12 18.63 -8.97
CA VAL A 262 12.80 18.90 -8.36
C VAL A 262 11.80 19.13 -9.49
N ARG A 263 10.66 18.44 -9.42
CA ARG A 263 9.51 18.66 -10.31
C ARG A 263 8.31 19.05 -9.46
N LEU A 264 7.78 20.24 -9.72
CA LEU A 264 6.59 20.74 -9.05
C LEU A 264 5.38 20.57 -9.96
N TYR A 265 4.25 20.16 -9.38
CA TYR A 265 2.98 19.98 -10.07
C TYR A 265 1.96 20.91 -9.42
N PHE A 266 1.21 21.64 -10.23
CA PHE A 266 0.24 22.66 -9.83
C PHE A 266 -1.07 22.47 -10.60
#